data_AF-A0A448MPU1-F1
#
_entry.id   AF-A0A448MPU1-F1
#
_cell.length_a   1.000
_cell.length_b   1.000
_cell.length_c   1.000
_cell.angle_alpha   90.00
_cell.angle_beta   90.00
_cell.angle_gamma   90.00
#
_symmetry.space_group_name_H-M   'P 1'
#
loop_
_entity.id
_entity.type
_entity.pdbx_description
1 polymer ?
#
loop_
_entity_poly.entity_id
_entity_poly.type
_entity_poly.pdbx_seq_one_letter_code
_entity_poly.pdbx_strand_id
1 'polypeptide(L)'
;MTTPNTGFYTAAHNTAEQLRNKAHKLTQLALAAINRKPPLMVREVPITGTIQQIAHEFYGDYKRADELLRLNPQIRYPNLIERGEWLNSYVK
;
A
#
# COMPACT_ATOMS: atom_id res chain seq x y z
N MET A 1 -57.12 15.67 -13.67
CA MET A 1 -55.95 16.11 -14.46
C MET A 1 -54.71 15.82 -13.63
N THR A 2 -53.97 14.77 -13.94
CA THR A 2 -52.77 14.35 -13.22
C THR A 2 -51.61 15.27 -13.61
N THR A 3 -51.13 16.09 -12.67
CA THR A 3 -50.01 17.00 -12.89
C THR A 3 -48.76 16.19 -13.29
N PRO A 4 -48.04 16.55 -14.37
CA PRO A 4 -46.88 15.81 -14.82
C PRO A 4 -45.76 15.91 -13.77
N ASN A 5 -45.47 14.79 -13.10
CA ASN A 5 -44.50 14.68 -12.01
C ASN A 5 -43.03 14.61 -12.53
N THR A 6 -42.82 15.01 -13.79
CA THR A 6 -41.57 14.86 -14.55
C THR A 6 -40.39 15.54 -13.86
N GLY A 7 -40.58 16.71 -13.23
CA GLY A 7 -39.52 17.41 -12.51
C GLY A 7 -38.95 16.62 -11.33
N PHE A 8 -39.80 15.91 -10.59
CA PHE A 8 -39.37 15.08 -9.46
C PHE A 8 -38.61 13.83 -9.93
N TYR A 9 -39.06 13.19 -11.02
CA TYR A 9 -38.33 12.06 -11.61
C TYR A 9 -36.97 12.47 -12.18
N THR A 10 -36.88 13.63 -12.85
CA THR A 10 -35.60 14.17 -13.34
C THR A 10 -34.66 14.49 -12.18
N ALA A 11 -35.16 15.09 -11.10
CA ALA A 11 -34.36 15.37 -9.91
C ALA A 11 -33.85 14.07 -9.26
N ALA A 12 -34.73 13.08 -9.05
CA ALA A 12 -34.35 11.79 -8.49
C ALA A 12 -33.33 11.05 -9.37
N HIS A 13 -33.52 11.07 -10.70
CA HIS A 13 -32.58 10.49 -11.65
C HIS A 13 -31.21 11.17 -11.58
N ASN A 14 -31.17 12.51 -11.57
CA ASN A 14 -29.93 13.26 -11.45
C ASN A 14 -29.19 12.96 -10.14
N THR A 15 -29.91 12.86 -9.02
CA THR A 15 -29.31 12.50 -7.73
C THR A 15 -28.75 11.07 -7.75
N ALA A 16 -29.49 10.11 -8.32
CA ALA A 16 -29.03 8.73 -8.45
C ALA A 16 -27.76 8.65 -9.32
N GLU A 17 -27.72 9.38 -10.43
CA GLU A 17 -26.55 9.45 -11.30
C GLU A 17 -25.34 10.10 -10.62
N GLN A 18 -25.56 11.18 -9.87
CA GLN A 18 -24.49 11.80 -9.08
C GLN A 18 -23.93 10.83 -8.02
N LEU A 19 -24.79 10.08 -7.34
CA LEU A 19 -24.36 9.09 -6.36
C LEU A 19 -23.57 7.96 -7.02
N ARG A 20 -24.05 7.44 -8.15
CA ARG A 20 -23.37 6.40 -8.95
C ARG A 20 -21.98 6.85 -9.37
N ASN A 21 -21.84 8.09 -9.84
CA ASN A 21 -20.57 8.67 -10.24
C ASN A 21 -19.61 8.84 -9.05
N LYS A 22 -20.10 9.28 -7.89
CA LYS A 22 -19.28 9.41 -6.67
C LYS A 22 -18.82 8.05 -6.17
N ALA A 23 -19.71 7.05 -6.13
CA ALA A 23 -19.38 5.69 -5.73
C ALA A 23 -18.32 5.07 -6.65
N HIS A 24 -18.44 5.30 -7.96
CA HIS A 24 -17.46 4.84 -8.93
C HIS A 24 -16.08 5.49 -8.69
N LYS A 25 -16.02 6.81 -8.49
CA LYS A 25 -14.77 7.52 -8.16
C LYS A 25 -14.15 7.01 -6.86
N LEU A 26 -14.95 6.80 -5.81
CA LEU A 26 -14.48 6.25 -4.56
C LEU A 26 -13.87 4.85 -4.75
N THR A 27 -14.53 4.00 -5.54
CA THR A 27 -14.03 2.65 -5.84
C THR A 27 -12.71 2.69 -6.60
N GLN A 28 -12.57 3.60 -7.57
CA GLN A 28 -11.30 3.80 -8.28
C GLN A 28 -10.18 4.25 -7.33
N LEU A 29 -10.47 5.18 -6.42
CA LEU A 29 -9.49 5.63 -5.42
C LEU A 29 -9.10 4.52 -4.46
N ALA A 30 -10.05 3.69 -4.03
CA ALA A 30 -9.76 2.53 -3.18
C ALA A 30 -8.87 1.51 -3.90
N LEU A 31 -9.16 1.21 -5.17
CA LEU A 31 -8.31 0.35 -6.00
C LEU A 31 -6.91 0.95 -6.20
N ALA A 32 -6.82 2.26 -6.43
CA ALA A 32 -5.54 2.95 -6.55
C ALA A 32 -4.74 2.90 -5.24
N ALA A 33 -5.41 3.00 -4.08
CA ALA A 33 -4.78 2.87 -2.78
C ALA A 33 -4.30 1.44 -2.50
N ILE A 34 -5.12 0.42 -2.81
CA ILE A 34 -4.76 -1.01 -2.67
C ILE A 34 -3.58 -1.36 -3.58
N ASN A 35 -3.59 -0.89 -4.82
CA ASN A 35 -2.55 -1.17 -5.81
C ASN A 35 -1.29 -0.33 -5.62
N ARG A 36 -1.30 0.65 -4.71
CA ARG A 36 -0.10 1.40 -4.37
C ARG A 36 0.82 0.45 -3.64
N LYS A 37 1.95 0.08 -4.26
CA LYS A 37 3.03 -0.65 -3.57
C LYS A 37 3.30 0.05 -2.24
N PRO A 38 3.55 -0.72 -1.15
CA PRO A 38 3.85 -0.11 0.13
C PRO A 38 4.96 0.93 -0.07
N PRO A 39 4.88 2.09 0.60
CA PRO A 39 5.90 3.11 0.42
C PRO A 39 7.26 2.51 0.80
N LEU A 40 8.27 2.75 -0.05
CA LEU A 40 9.64 2.35 0.24
C LEU A 40 10.21 3.34 1.26
N MET A 41 10.71 2.84 2.37
CA MET A 41 11.32 3.64 3.43
C MET A 41 12.71 3.12 3.75
N VAL A 42 13.64 4.04 3.97
CA VAL A 42 14.97 3.70 4.47
C VAL A 42 14.87 3.59 5.99
N ARG A 43 15.27 2.45 6.54
CA ARG A 43 15.27 2.17 7.98
C ARG A 43 16.67 1.79 8.44
N GLU A 44 17.03 2.24 9.64
CA GLU A 44 18.23 1.81 10.34
C GLU A 44 18.04 0.38 10.86
N VAL A 45 19.05 -0.46 10.68
CA VAL A 45 19.05 -1.85 11.14
C VAL A 45 19.23 -1.89 12.68
N PRO A 46 18.28 -2.48 13.43
CA PRO A 46 18.27 -2.41 14.90
C PRO A 46 19.27 -3.37 15.56
N ILE A 47 19.63 -4.45 14.88
CA ILE A 47 20.48 -5.54 15.41
C ILE A 47 21.52 -5.95 14.36
N THR A 48 22.68 -6.43 14.80
CA THR A 48 23.63 -7.09 13.90
C THR A 48 23.18 -8.54 13.70
N GLY A 49 23.11 -9.02 12.45
CA GLY A 49 22.70 -10.40 12.19
C GLY A 49 22.52 -10.74 10.71
N THR A 50 21.89 -11.87 10.46
CA THR A 50 21.52 -12.33 9.12
C THR A 50 20.34 -11.53 8.56
N ILE A 51 20.22 -11.45 7.23
CA ILE A 51 19.11 -10.75 6.58
C ILE A 51 17.74 -11.33 6.96
N GLN A 52 17.66 -12.62 7.32
CA GLN A 52 16.44 -13.26 7.83
C GLN A 52 16.05 -12.72 9.20
N GLN A 53 17.02 -12.51 10.10
CA GLN A 53 16.78 -11.88 11.39
C GLN A 53 16.34 -10.43 11.21
N ILE A 54 16.99 -9.68 10.32
CA ILE A 54 16.59 -8.29 10.01
C ILE A 54 15.18 -8.24 9.41
N ALA A 55 14.84 -9.16 8.50
CA ALA A 55 13.49 -9.26 7.93
C ALA A 55 12.44 -9.58 9.00
N HIS A 56 12.76 -10.45 9.96
CA HIS A 56 11.89 -10.70 11.11
C HIS A 56 11.71 -9.44 11.97
N GLU A 57 12.77 -8.67 12.24
CA GLU A 57 12.66 -7.40 12.98
C GLU A 57 11.85 -6.33 12.23
N PHE A 58 12.01 -6.23 10.91
CA PHE A 58 11.30 -5.23 10.11
C PHE A 58 9.82 -5.57 9.88
N TYR A 59 9.51 -6.85 9.66
CA TYR A 59 8.20 -7.29 9.16
C TYR A 59 7.44 -8.21 10.12
N GLY A 60 8.11 -8.81 11.10
CA GLY A 60 7.62 -9.94 11.88
C GLY A 60 7.67 -11.27 11.12
N ASP A 61 8.18 -11.30 9.88
CA ASP A 61 8.21 -12.48 9.02
C ASP A 61 9.58 -12.62 8.33
N TYR A 62 10.32 -13.67 8.70
CA TYR A 62 11.64 -13.97 8.14
C TYR A 62 11.58 -14.35 6.65
N LYS A 63 10.43 -14.84 6.15
CA LYS A 63 10.28 -15.25 4.74
C LYS A 63 10.38 -14.07 3.77
N ARG A 64 10.24 -12.84 4.26
CA ARG A 64 10.44 -11.62 3.47
C ARG A 64 11.90 -11.22 3.31
N ALA A 65 12.85 -12.04 3.76
CA ALA A 65 14.28 -11.83 3.53
C ALA A 65 14.64 -11.67 2.05
N ASP A 66 14.07 -12.49 1.17
CA ASP A 66 14.32 -12.41 -0.28
C ASP A 66 13.83 -11.09 -0.87
N GLU A 67 12.72 -10.57 -0.36
CA GLU A 67 12.22 -9.25 -0.74
C GLU A 67 13.19 -8.15 -0.26
N LEU A 68 13.64 -8.24 0.98
CA LEU A 68 14.58 -7.27 1.55
C LEU A 68 15.92 -7.26 0.78
N LEU A 69 16.42 -8.43 0.34
CA LEU A 69 17.59 -8.53 -0.52
C LEU A 69 17.35 -7.89 -1.90
N ARG A 70 16.21 -8.15 -2.51
CA ARG A 70 15.85 -7.54 -3.80
C ARG A 70 15.78 -6.01 -3.73
N LEU A 71 15.37 -5.45 -2.60
CA LEU A 71 15.35 -4.00 -2.36
C LEU A 71 16.74 -3.40 -2.10
N ASN A 72 17.70 -4.22 -1.69
CA ASN A 72 19.05 -3.81 -1.30
C ASN A 72 20.11 -4.60 -2.07
N PRO A 73 20.20 -4.44 -3.41
CA PRO A 73 21.16 -5.19 -4.24
C PRO A 73 22.63 -4.91 -3.90
N GLN A 74 22.92 -3.86 -3.12
CA GLN A 74 24.26 -3.55 -2.62
C GLN A 74 24.76 -4.53 -1.54
N ILE A 75 23.87 -5.31 -0.91
CA ILE A 75 24.25 -6.28 0.12
C ILE A 75 25.02 -7.44 -0.55
N ARG A 76 26.31 -7.53 -0.25
CA ARG A 76 27.17 -8.64 -0.70
C ARG A 76 27.17 -9.84 0.23
N TYR A 77 26.96 -9.62 1.53
CA TYR A 77 27.01 -10.64 2.56
C TYR A 77 25.68 -10.71 3.33
N PRO A 78 24.69 -11.46 2.83
CA PRO A 78 23.38 -11.59 3.49
C PRO A 78 23.44 -12.17 4.91
N ASN A 79 24.54 -12.84 5.25
CA ASN A 79 24.73 -13.51 6.53
C ASN A 79 25.21 -12.56 7.64
N LEU A 80 25.67 -11.34 7.28
CA LEU A 80 26.17 -10.37 8.23
C LEU A 80 25.79 -8.96 7.77
N ILE A 81 24.75 -8.43 8.38
CA ILE A 81 24.32 -7.03 8.31
C ILE A 81 24.65 -6.39 9.65
N GLU A 82 25.34 -5.24 9.63
CA GLU A 82 25.71 -4.54 10.85
C GLU A 82 24.57 -3.65 11.36
N ARG A 83 24.42 -3.58 12.69
CA ARG A 83 23.55 -2.60 13.34
C ARG A 83 23.95 -1.19 12.91
N GLY A 84 22.97 -0.35 12.59
CA GLY A 84 23.20 1.02 12.13
C GLY A 84 23.29 1.17 10.62
N GLU A 85 23.32 0.07 9.86
CA GLU A 85 23.18 0.12 8.40
C GLU A 85 21.79 0.64 8.00
N TRP A 86 21.74 1.32 6.85
CA TRP A 86 20.51 1.86 6.29
C TRP A 86 20.01 0.97 5.16
N LEU A 87 18.86 0.33 5.37
CA LEU A 87 18.25 -0.57 4.39
C LEU A 87 16.93 -0.02 3.86
N ASN A 88 16.74 -0.19 2.56
CA ASN A 88 15.44 0.02 1.91
C ASN A 88 14.49 -1.10 2.34
N SER A 89 13.36 -0.73 2.90
CA SER A 89 12.34 -1.66 3.38
C SER A 89 10.96 -1.13 2.99
N TYR A 90 10.04 -2.03 2.63
CA TYR A 90 8.64 -1.64 2.52
C TYR A 90 8.06 -1.31 3.91
N VAL A 91 7.22 -0.28 3.98
CA VAL A 91 6.44 -0.02 5.19
C VAL A 91 5.33 -1.08 5.30
N LYS A 92 5.05 -1.53 6.52
CA LYS A 92 3.91 -2.41 6.82
C LYS A 92 2.59 -1.68 6.67
#